data_AF-A0A7Z9QVN7-F1
#
_entry.id   AF-A0A7Z9QVN7-F1
#
_cell.length_a   1.000
_cell.length_b   1.000
_cell.length_c   1.000
_cell.angle_alpha   90.00
_cell.angle_beta   90.00
_cell.angle_gamma   90.00
#
_symmetry.space_group_name_H-M   'P 1'
#
loop_
_entity.id
_entity.type
_entity.pdbx_description
1 polymer ?
#
loop_
_entity_poly.entity_id
_entity_poly.type
_entity_poly.pdbx_seq_one_letter_code
_entity_poly.pdbx_strand_id
1 'polypeptide(L)'
;FMNILTFTEINTNLPRSDTQPVHVDTGHLWQNLQVAHPVFSLVVNVAPLEVNEENGSIELWPGSHSDISVSRYDDIKVDPKRVKARREFAPPVRGNTKKGAALIRDIRLWHRGMPNYSDTPRQMVAMIHNVSWYRTGKKLQFERGCESAFDSEHLDPNVEFIDEPIDYIFRNQPYDYNEESNQVYDE
;
A
#
# COMPACT_ATOMS: atom_id res chain seq x y z
N PHE A 1 10.69 -19.97 -3.76
CA PHE A 1 10.41 -18.55 -4.06
C PHE A 1 10.81 -17.74 -2.84
N MET A 2 12.01 -17.14 -2.87
CA MET A 2 12.48 -16.32 -1.75
C MET A 2 11.89 -14.92 -1.94
N ASN A 3 11.02 -14.50 -1.03
CA ASN A 3 10.39 -13.18 -1.11
C ASN A 3 11.30 -12.15 -0.44
N ILE A 4 11.43 -10.98 -1.06
CA ILE A 4 12.34 -9.91 -0.66
C ILE A 4 11.50 -8.81 -0.01
N LEU A 5 11.73 -8.48 1.27
CA LEU A 5 11.16 -7.28 1.89
C LEU A 5 11.87 -6.06 1.30
N THR A 6 11.15 -5.11 0.71
CA THR A 6 11.79 -3.95 0.05
C THR A 6 11.41 -2.61 0.64
N PHE A 7 10.40 -2.58 1.51
CA PHE A 7 9.81 -1.34 1.98
C PHE A 7 9.22 -1.49 3.37
N THR A 8 9.40 -0.50 4.24
CA THR A 8 8.81 -0.41 5.58
C THR A 8 8.47 1.06 5.86
N GLU A 9 7.19 1.40 5.93
CA GLU A 9 6.71 2.77 6.19
C GLU A 9 5.48 2.81 7.11
N ILE A 10 5.13 4.01 7.56
CA ILE A 10 3.94 4.26 8.38
C ILE A 10 3.03 5.26 7.68
N ASN A 11 1.80 4.80 7.36
CA ASN A 11 0.74 5.68 6.89
C ASN A 11 -0.04 6.20 8.08
N THR A 12 0.05 7.51 8.35
CA THR A 12 -0.69 8.17 9.43
C THR A 12 -1.88 8.96 8.85
N ASN A 13 -3.10 8.49 9.09
CA ASN A 13 -4.33 9.18 8.71
C ASN A 13 -4.77 10.10 9.85
N LEU A 14 -4.61 11.40 9.63
CA LEU A 14 -4.92 12.44 10.59
C LEU A 14 -6.43 12.70 10.68
N PRO A 15 -6.93 13.18 11.83
CA PRO A 15 -8.31 13.65 11.95
C PRO A 15 -8.69 14.61 10.82
N ARG A 16 -9.92 14.48 10.31
CA ARG A 16 -10.48 15.33 9.23
C ARG A 16 -9.74 15.24 7.90
N SER A 17 -9.08 14.13 7.63
CA SER A 17 -8.55 13.83 6.31
C SER A 17 -9.66 13.64 5.27
N ASP A 18 -9.31 13.88 4.01
CA ASP A 18 -10.21 13.67 2.89
C ASP A 18 -10.19 12.24 2.35
N THR A 19 -11.16 11.94 1.50
CA THR A 19 -11.18 10.68 0.75
C THR A 19 -10.14 10.72 -0.36
N GLN A 20 -9.29 9.70 -0.45
CA GLN A 20 -8.36 9.58 -1.55
C GLN A 20 -9.07 9.09 -2.83
N PRO A 21 -8.55 9.43 -4.04
CA PRO A 21 -9.00 8.77 -5.25
C PRO A 21 -8.68 7.27 -5.20
N VAL A 22 -9.47 6.46 -5.90
CA VAL A 22 -9.18 5.02 -6.04
C VAL A 22 -7.90 4.86 -6.84
N HIS A 23 -6.93 4.13 -6.28
CA HIS A 23 -5.61 3.93 -6.88
C HIS A 23 -5.05 2.54 -6.58
N VAL A 24 -3.95 2.21 -7.25
CA VAL A 24 -3.05 1.10 -6.91
C VAL A 24 -1.78 1.65 -6.28
N ASP A 25 -1.04 0.85 -5.50
CA ASP A 25 0.30 1.31 -5.07
C ASP A 25 1.32 1.19 -6.22
N THR A 26 1.13 0.20 -7.09
CA THR A 26 1.89 0.02 -8.33
C THR A 26 1.03 -0.76 -9.33
N GLY A 27 1.03 -0.35 -10.59
CA GLY A 27 0.30 -1.02 -11.66
C GLY A 27 0.93 -2.33 -12.14
N HIS A 28 0.37 -2.89 -13.21
CA HIS A 28 0.92 -4.07 -13.89
C HIS A 28 2.30 -3.79 -14.49
N LEU A 29 3.12 -4.84 -14.62
CA LEU A 29 4.51 -4.71 -15.05
C LEU A 29 4.67 -4.24 -16.50
N TRP A 30 3.66 -4.46 -17.33
CA TRP A 30 3.64 -4.13 -18.74
C TRP A 30 2.33 -3.44 -19.13
N GLN A 31 2.40 -2.60 -20.15
CA GLN A 31 1.22 -2.01 -20.80
C GLN A 31 0.62 -2.97 -21.85
N ASN A 32 -0.60 -2.67 -22.31
CA ASN A 32 -1.28 -3.38 -23.41
C ASN A 32 -1.43 -4.90 -23.22
N LEU A 33 -1.51 -5.33 -21.96
CA LEU A 33 -1.77 -6.72 -21.61
C LEU A 33 -3.12 -7.17 -22.20
N GLN A 34 -3.23 -8.47 -22.47
CA GLN A 34 -4.53 -9.11 -22.76
C GLN A 34 -5.06 -9.88 -21.55
N VAL A 35 -4.15 -10.30 -20.66
CA VAL A 35 -4.45 -11.05 -19.44
C VAL A 35 -3.52 -10.53 -18.34
N ALA A 36 -4.02 -10.46 -17.11
CA ALA A 36 -3.22 -10.11 -15.94
C ALA A 36 -2.11 -11.16 -15.72
N HIS A 37 -0.88 -10.70 -15.52
CA HIS A 37 0.19 -11.59 -15.09
C HIS A 37 0.03 -12.00 -13.62
N PRO A 38 0.69 -13.09 -13.17
CA PRO A 38 0.69 -13.48 -11.77
C PRO A 38 1.19 -12.39 -10.82
N VAL A 39 0.87 -12.52 -9.53
CA VAL A 39 1.35 -11.62 -8.48
C VAL A 39 2.87 -11.56 -8.45
N PHE A 40 3.42 -10.35 -8.32
CA PHE A 40 4.86 -10.10 -8.21
C PHE A 40 5.22 -9.37 -6.92
N SER A 41 4.23 -8.77 -6.25
CA SER A 41 4.44 -7.98 -5.04
C SER A 41 3.19 -8.02 -4.16
N LEU A 42 3.41 -8.14 -2.86
CA LEU A 42 2.39 -8.17 -1.82
C LEU A 42 2.65 -7.04 -0.82
N VAL A 43 1.60 -6.31 -0.47
CA VAL A 43 1.60 -5.34 0.61
C VAL A 43 1.08 -6.03 1.87
N VAL A 44 1.81 -5.91 2.97
CA VAL A 44 1.42 -6.36 4.30
C VAL A 44 1.20 -5.12 5.16
N ASN A 45 -0.06 -4.83 5.44
CA ASN A 45 -0.47 -3.73 6.31
C ASN A 45 -0.73 -4.26 7.72
N VAL A 46 0.03 -3.82 8.71
CA VAL A 46 -0.15 -4.19 10.12
C VAL A 46 -0.82 -3.04 10.87
N ALA A 47 -1.89 -3.35 11.59
CA ALA A 47 -2.67 -2.39 12.36
C ALA A 47 -2.14 -2.28 13.80
N PRO A 48 -1.48 -1.17 14.20
CA PRO A 48 -0.99 -1.01 15.58
C PRO A 48 -2.12 -0.66 16.58
N LEU A 49 -3.32 -0.37 16.08
CA LEU A 49 -4.54 -0.11 16.83
C LEU A 49 -5.74 -0.78 16.15
N GLU A 50 -6.91 -0.75 16.79
CA GLU A 50 -8.15 -1.14 16.12
C GLU A 50 -8.53 -0.12 15.04
N VAL A 51 -8.92 -0.61 13.87
CA VAL A 51 -9.26 0.21 12.70
C VAL A 51 -10.67 -0.16 12.23
N ASN A 52 -11.50 0.85 12.08
CA ASN A 52 -12.90 0.74 11.66
C ASN A 52 -13.26 1.88 10.70
N GLU A 53 -14.53 1.97 10.31
CA GLU A 53 -14.97 3.00 9.35
C GLU A 53 -14.90 4.42 9.92
N GLU A 54 -15.10 4.59 11.23
CA GLU A 54 -15.03 5.87 11.93
C GLU A 54 -13.62 6.47 11.89
N ASN A 55 -12.58 5.66 12.16
CA ASN A 55 -11.19 6.12 12.15
C ASN A 55 -10.48 5.95 10.78
N GLY A 56 -11.25 5.72 9.72
CA GLY A 56 -10.76 5.73 8.35
C GLY A 56 -10.09 4.44 7.90
N SER A 57 -10.75 3.29 8.10
CA SER A 57 -10.33 2.02 7.51
C SER A 57 -10.15 2.12 6.00
N ILE A 58 -9.19 1.37 5.45
CA ILE A 58 -8.95 1.34 4.01
C ILE A 58 -10.19 0.80 3.27
N GLU A 59 -10.57 1.43 2.16
CA GLU A 59 -11.53 0.85 1.22
C GLU A 59 -10.78 -0.03 0.22
N LEU A 60 -11.20 -1.28 0.06
CA LEU A 60 -10.57 -2.29 -0.80
C LEU A 60 -11.55 -2.74 -1.88
N TRP A 61 -11.06 -3.04 -3.07
CA TRP A 61 -11.88 -3.47 -4.20
C TRP A 61 -11.55 -4.91 -4.59
N PRO A 62 -12.24 -5.93 -4.05
CA PRO A 62 -11.90 -7.33 -4.27
C PRO A 62 -11.82 -7.70 -5.76
N GLY A 63 -10.80 -8.49 -6.12
CA GLY A 63 -10.55 -8.93 -7.50
C GLY A 63 -9.97 -7.88 -8.46
N SER A 64 -9.83 -6.62 -8.05
CA SER A 64 -9.37 -5.53 -8.95
C SER A 64 -7.90 -5.63 -9.36
N HIS A 65 -7.11 -6.40 -8.62
CA HIS A 65 -5.71 -6.70 -8.98
C HIS A 65 -5.56 -7.41 -10.34
N SER A 66 -6.64 -7.99 -10.87
CA SER A 66 -6.68 -8.58 -12.22
C SER A 66 -7.09 -7.58 -13.32
N ASP A 67 -7.48 -6.36 -12.97
CA ASP A 67 -7.78 -5.32 -13.95
C ASP A 67 -6.47 -4.70 -14.46
N ILE A 68 -6.22 -4.89 -15.76
CA ILE A 68 -4.98 -4.50 -16.47
C ILE A 68 -4.97 -3.03 -16.92
N SER A 69 -5.84 -2.18 -16.35
CA SER A 69 -6.01 -0.78 -16.71
C SER A 69 -4.84 0.13 -16.43
N VAL A 70 -4.12 -0.14 -15.33
CA VAL A 70 -3.05 0.70 -14.82
C VAL A 70 -1.77 -0.12 -14.86
N SER A 71 -0.78 0.33 -15.64
CA SER A 71 0.57 -0.21 -15.60
C SER A 71 1.45 0.59 -14.64
N ARG A 72 2.63 0.05 -14.33
CA ARG A 72 3.64 0.71 -13.50
C ARG A 72 4.24 1.99 -14.14
N TYR A 73 3.89 2.28 -15.38
CA TYR A 73 4.35 3.45 -16.13
C TYR A 73 3.28 4.55 -16.22
N ASP A 74 2.06 4.27 -15.74
CA ASP A 74 0.93 5.20 -15.79
C ASP A 74 0.75 5.92 -14.44
N ASP A 75 -0.17 6.88 -14.39
CA ASP A 75 -0.68 7.40 -13.11
C ASP A 75 -1.35 6.26 -12.33
N ILE A 76 -1.09 6.20 -11.02
CA ILE A 76 -1.61 5.16 -10.13
C ILE A 76 -3.13 5.24 -9.94
N LYS A 77 -3.74 6.39 -10.24
CA LYS A 77 -5.18 6.63 -10.10
C LYS A 77 -5.95 5.84 -11.15
N VAL A 78 -7.04 5.24 -10.71
CA VAL A 78 -7.95 4.50 -11.59
C VAL A 78 -8.96 5.47 -12.19
N ASP A 79 -9.21 5.36 -13.49
CA ASP A 79 -10.23 6.13 -14.19
C ASP A 79 -11.60 6.01 -13.47
N PRO A 80 -12.23 7.14 -13.06
CA PRO A 80 -13.52 7.15 -12.38
C PRO A 80 -14.63 6.35 -13.09
N LYS A 81 -14.63 6.31 -14.43
CA LYS A 81 -15.60 5.52 -15.21
C LYS A 81 -15.43 4.02 -14.94
N ARG A 82 -14.19 3.55 -14.79
CA ARG A 82 -13.89 2.16 -14.45
C ARG A 82 -14.23 1.85 -13.01
N VAL A 83 -13.98 2.80 -12.10
CA VAL A 83 -14.41 2.71 -10.70
C VAL A 83 -15.93 2.54 -10.60
N LYS A 84 -16.71 3.36 -11.33
CA LYS A 84 -18.18 3.27 -11.38
C LYS A 84 -18.65 1.93 -11.93
N ALA A 85 -18.14 1.52 -13.10
CA ALA A 85 -18.50 0.25 -13.71
C ALA A 85 -18.16 -0.95 -12.81
N ARG A 86 -17.01 -0.91 -12.12
CA ARG A 86 -16.64 -1.97 -11.19
C ARG A 86 -17.54 -1.97 -9.96
N ARG A 87 -17.94 -0.82 -9.43
CA ARG A 87 -18.80 -0.73 -8.24
C ARG A 87 -20.14 -1.43 -8.43
N GLU A 88 -20.70 -1.32 -9.64
CA GLU A 88 -21.96 -1.98 -10.01
C GLU A 88 -21.80 -3.51 -10.09
N PHE A 89 -20.64 -4.00 -10.54
CA PHE A 89 -20.37 -5.44 -10.69
C PHE A 89 -19.86 -6.11 -9.40
N ALA A 90 -18.89 -5.48 -8.73
CA ALA A 90 -18.19 -5.98 -7.55
C ALA A 90 -17.86 -4.78 -6.63
N PRO A 91 -18.77 -4.42 -5.71
CA PRO A 91 -18.60 -3.25 -4.86
C PRO A 91 -17.40 -3.39 -3.91
N PRO A 92 -16.83 -2.26 -3.45
CA PRO A 92 -15.73 -2.30 -2.49
C PRO A 92 -16.18 -2.74 -1.10
N VAL A 93 -15.20 -3.13 -0.29
CA VAL A 93 -15.37 -3.52 1.11
C VAL A 93 -14.47 -2.67 2.02
N ARG A 94 -14.84 -2.54 3.29
CA ARG A 94 -14.05 -1.84 4.31
C ARG A 94 -13.10 -2.79 5.01
N GLY A 95 -11.80 -2.48 5.00
CA GLY A 95 -10.74 -3.24 5.65
C GLY A 95 -10.68 -2.98 7.17
N ASN A 96 -11.77 -3.26 7.89
CA ASN A 96 -11.82 -3.13 9.34
C ASN A 96 -10.96 -4.21 10.00
N THR A 97 -10.13 -3.84 10.97
CA THR A 97 -9.14 -4.75 11.59
C THR A 97 -9.03 -4.51 13.09
N LYS A 98 -8.73 -5.59 13.84
CA LYS A 98 -8.37 -5.50 15.25
C LYS A 98 -6.90 -5.10 15.39
N LYS A 99 -6.53 -4.54 16.55
CA LYS A 99 -5.12 -4.27 16.88
C LYS A 99 -4.27 -5.53 16.72
N GLY A 100 -3.14 -5.41 16.04
CA GLY A 100 -2.20 -6.48 15.74
C GLY A 100 -2.55 -7.31 14.50
N ALA A 101 -3.73 -7.12 13.90
CA ALA A 101 -4.08 -7.84 12.68
C ALA A 101 -3.23 -7.36 11.48
N ALA A 102 -3.02 -8.28 10.54
CA ALA A 102 -2.35 -8.01 9.28
C ALA A 102 -3.32 -8.18 8.11
N LEU A 103 -3.36 -7.20 7.21
CA LEU A 103 -4.00 -7.27 5.91
C LEU A 103 -2.92 -7.52 4.86
N ILE A 104 -3.04 -8.64 4.13
CA ILE A 104 -2.14 -8.98 3.02
C ILE A 104 -2.91 -8.79 1.72
N ARG A 105 -2.35 -8.01 0.78
CA ARG A 105 -2.99 -7.71 -0.50
C ARG A 105 -2.00 -7.64 -1.65
N ASP A 106 -2.46 -7.94 -2.87
CA ASP A 106 -1.69 -7.67 -4.09
C ASP A 106 -1.44 -6.16 -4.22
N ILE A 107 -0.23 -5.75 -4.60
CA ILE A 107 0.13 -4.34 -4.78
C ILE A 107 -0.75 -3.60 -5.81
N ARG A 108 -1.33 -4.37 -6.74
CA ARG A 108 -2.22 -3.88 -7.81
C ARG A 108 -3.68 -3.81 -7.39
N LEU A 109 -4.02 -4.22 -6.16
CA LEU A 109 -5.39 -4.14 -5.68
C LEU A 109 -5.81 -2.67 -5.58
N TRP A 110 -6.91 -2.30 -6.24
CA TRP A 110 -7.47 -0.97 -6.12
C TRP A 110 -7.92 -0.75 -4.68
N HIS A 111 -7.57 0.42 -4.17
CA HIS A 111 -7.90 0.83 -2.82
C HIS A 111 -7.92 2.36 -2.71
N ARG A 112 -8.38 2.85 -1.56
CA ARG A 112 -8.21 4.25 -1.18
C ARG A 112 -8.24 4.43 0.34
N GLY A 113 -7.49 5.41 0.81
CA GLY A 113 -7.66 5.97 2.13
C GLY A 113 -9.00 6.70 2.25
N MET A 114 -9.59 6.59 3.42
CA MET A 114 -10.92 7.12 3.72
C MET A 114 -10.81 8.08 4.90
N PRO A 115 -11.74 9.05 5.01
CA PRO A 115 -11.68 10.06 6.05
C PRO A 115 -11.58 9.44 7.45
N ASN A 116 -10.76 10.06 8.29
CA ASN A 116 -10.73 9.77 9.72
C ASN A 116 -11.60 10.80 10.45
N TYR A 117 -12.76 10.33 10.91
CA TYR A 117 -13.73 11.15 11.66
C TYR A 117 -13.45 11.17 13.16
N SER A 118 -12.48 10.38 13.65
CA SER A 118 -12.07 10.41 15.05
C SER A 118 -11.13 11.58 15.34
N ASP A 119 -10.96 11.89 16.63
CA ASP A 119 -10.06 12.95 17.10
C ASP A 119 -8.60 12.50 17.25
N THR A 120 -8.27 11.26 16.88
CA THR A 120 -6.92 10.70 17.04
C THR A 120 -6.31 10.26 15.70
N PRO A 121 -5.01 10.48 15.47
CA PRO A 121 -4.32 9.90 14.32
C PRO A 121 -4.40 8.38 14.31
N ARG A 122 -4.71 7.81 13.14
CA ARG A 122 -4.72 6.37 12.90
C ARG A 122 -3.43 6.00 12.17
N GLN A 123 -2.56 5.19 12.77
CA GLN A 123 -1.32 4.70 12.14
C GLN A 123 -1.52 3.32 11.52
N MET A 124 -0.72 2.99 10.51
CA MET A 124 -0.69 1.68 9.85
C MET A 124 0.74 1.46 9.38
N VAL A 125 1.33 0.35 9.78
CA VAL A 125 2.64 -0.05 9.26
C VAL A 125 2.42 -0.76 7.94
N ALA A 126 3.18 -0.41 6.91
CA ALA A 126 3.13 -1.01 5.60
C ALA A 126 4.48 -1.63 5.25
N MET A 127 4.45 -2.88 4.81
CA MET A 127 5.60 -3.61 4.29
C MET A 127 5.30 -4.11 2.88
N ILE A 128 6.32 -4.16 2.02
CA ILE A 128 6.19 -4.69 0.66
C ILE A 128 7.13 -5.86 0.47
N HIS A 129 6.58 -7.01 0.09
CA HIS A 129 7.32 -8.22 -0.25
C HIS A 129 7.24 -8.46 -1.75
N ASN A 130 8.40 -8.53 -2.40
CA ASN A 130 8.52 -8.78 -3.83
C ASN A 130 9.03 -10.19 -4.11
N VAL A 131 8.68 -10.70 -5.29
CA VAL A 131 9.35 -11.88 -5.85
C VAL A 131 10.84 -11.61 -6.09
N SER A 132 11.67 -12.65 -5.99
CA SER A 132 13.13 -12.53 -5.93
C SER A 132 13.80 -11.77 -7.09
N TRP A 133 13.18 -11.78 -8.27
CA TRP A 133 13.68 -11.10 -9.47
C TRP A 133 13.22 -9.64 -9.57
N TYR A 134 12.22 -9.22 -8.80
CA TYR A 134 11.72 -7.85 -8.75
C TYR A 134 12.41 -7.07 -7.62
N ARG A 135 13.70 -6.81 -7.81
CA ARG A 135 14.55 -6.13 -6.82
C ARG A 135 14.55 -4.63 -7.05
N THR A 136 14.27 -3.88 -5.98
CA THR A 136 14.70 -2.49 -5.88
C THR A 136 16.17 -2.51 -5.47
N GLY A 137 17.05 -1.79 -6.18
CA GLY A 137 18.49 -1.80 -5.89
C GLY A 137 18.86 -1.20 -4.52
N LYS A 138 17.89 -0.68 -3.77
CA LYS A 138 18.06 -0.04 -2.47
C LYS A 138 17.75 -1.02 -1.36
N LYS A 139 18.71 -1.22 -0.45
CA LYS A 139 18.52 -1.98 0.78
C LYS A 139 17.84 -1.14 1.85
N LEU A 140 17.08 -1.79 2.71
CA LEU A 140 16.50 -1.16 3.90
C LEU A 140 17.59 -1.04 4.98
N GLN A 141 17.79 0.16 5.51
CA GLN A 141 18.75 0.38 6.57
C GLN A 141 18.12 0.12 7.93
N PHE A 142 18.82 -0.66 8.75
CA PHE A 142 18.51 -0.92 10.16
C PHE A 142 19.78 -0.77 11.01
N GLU A 143 19.60 -0.47 12.30
CA GLU A 143 20.72 -0.35 13.22
C GLU A 143 21.39 -1.71 13.44
N ARG A 144 22.73 -1.71 13.54
CA ARG A 144 23.49 -2.90 13.92
C ARG A 144 23.05 -3.39 15.31
N GLY A 145 22.94 -4.70 15.47
CA GLY A 145 22.43 -5.34 16.69
C GLY A 145 20.98 -5.85 16.56
N CYS A 146 20.27 -5.44 15.51
CA CYS A 146 18.91 -5.92 15.22
C CYS A 146 18.87 -7.15 14.28
N GLU A 147 20.00 -7.76 13.94
CA GLU A 147 20.10 -8.84 12.94
C GLU A 147 19.17 -10.01 13.24
N SER A 148 19.01 -10.36 14.52
CA SER A 148 18.15 -11.47 14.96
C SER A 148 16.67 -11.26 14.64
N ALA A 149 16.21 -10.00 14.48
CA ALA A 149 14.84 -9.71 14.05
C ALA A 149 14.58 -10.05 12.58
N PHE A 150 15.65 -10.24 11.80
CA PHE A 150 15.60 -10.54 10.36
C PHE A 150 16.07 -11.96 10.02
N ASP A 151 16.36 -12.78 11.03
CA ASP A 151 16.76 -14.17 10.83
C ASP A 151 15.58 -14.98 10.27
N SER A 152 15.70 -15.43 9.02
CA SER A 152 14.63 -16.15 8.32
C SER A 152 15.20 -17.05 7.22
N GLU A 153 14.75 -18.30 7.19
CA GLU A 153 15.03 -19.23 6.09
C GLU A 153 14.14 -18.98 4.85
N HIS A 154 13.08 -18.20 5.00
CA HIS A 154 12.02 -18.07 4.00
C HIS A 154 11.99 -16.70 3.32
N LEU A 155 12.47 -15.67 4.01
CA LEU A 155 12.42 -14.29 3.56
C LEU A 155 13.82 -13.73 3.45
N ASP A 156 14.09 -13.08 2.33
CA ASP A 156 15.23 -12.19 2.21
C ASP A 156 14.79 -10.82 2.75
N PRO A 157 15.35 -10.34 3.87
CA PRO A 157 14.96 -9.07 4.45
C PRO A 157 15.42 -7.85 3.61
N ASN A 158 16.35 -8.04 2.65
CA ASN A 158 16.97 -6.96 1.87
C ASN A 158 17.54 -5.82 2.71
N VAL A 159 18.07 -6.15 3.89
CA VAL A 159 18.55 -5.17 4.84
C VAL A 159 20.06 -4.93 4.72
N GLU A 160 20.45 -3.72 5.09
CA GLU A 160 21.81 -3.31 5.41
C GLU A 160 21.85 -2.84 6.86
N PHE A 161 22.76 -3.40 7.65
CA PHE A 161 22.94 -3.02 9.05
C PHE A 161 24.04 -1.97 9.17
N ILE A 162 23.68 -0.81 9.70
CA ILE A 162 24.55 0.36 9.82
C ILE A 162 24.71 0.79 11.27
N ASP A 163 25.82 1.44 11.58
CA ASP A 163 26.12 1.94 12.94
C ASP A 163 25.67 3.40 13.11
N GLU A 164 25.44 4.10 12.00
CA GLU A 164 25.01 5.48 11.96
C GLU A 164 23.52 5.64 12.33
N PRO A 165 23.14 6.73 13.01
CA PRO A 165 21.74 7.04 13.28
C PRO A 165 20.92 7.12 11.99
N ILE A 166 19.74 6.48 11.98
CA ILE A 166 18.85 6.47 10.82
C ILE A 166 17.87 7.63 10.93
N ASP A 167 17.92 8.56 9.99
CA ASP A 167 16.85 9.56 9.84
C ASP A 167 15.62 8.91 9.19
N TYR A 168 14.76 8.30 10.00
CA TYR A 168 13.53 7.66 9.52
C TYR A 168 12.37 8.65 9.31
N ILE A 169 12.52 9.92 9.70
CA ILE A 169 11.45 10.92 9.62
C ILE A 169 11.55 11.70 8.30
N PHE A 170 12.74 12.17 7.93
CA PHE A 170 12.90 13.10 6.80
C PHE A 170 13.54 12.47 5.56
N ARG A 171 13.86 11.17 5.58
CA ARG A 171 14.45 10.47 4.42
C ARG A 171 13.49 10.26 3.23
N ASN A 172 12.19 10.38 3.45
CA ASN A 172 11.17 10.13 2.43
C ASN A 172 10.46 11.43 2.06
N GLN A 173 10.14 11.58 0.78
CA GLN A 173 9.26 12.65 0.28
C GLN A 173 7.81 12.13 0.28
N PRO A 174 6.81 12.97 0.58
CA PRO A 174 5.42 12.57 0.42
C PRO A 174 5.15 12.16 -1.03
N TYR A 175 4.36 11.11 -1.22
CA TYR A 175 3.78 10.83 -2.54
C TYR A 175 2.93 12.05 -2.93
N ASP A 176 3.18 12.63 -4.10
CA ASP A 176 2.64 13.91 -4.54
C ASP A 176 1.10 13.90 -4.50
N TYR A 177 0.49 14.67 -3.57
CA TYR A 177 -0.95 14.91 -3.49
C TYR A 177 -1.20 16.38 -3.84
N ASN A 178 -1.23 16.70 -5.15
CA ASN A 178 -1.66 18.02 -5.59
C ASN A 178 -3.17 18.19 -5.29
N GLU A 179 -3.50 19.22 -4.49
CA GLU A 179 -4.85 19.58 -4.02
C GLU A 179 -5.86 19.76 -5.18
N GLU A 180 -5.40 20.06 -6.39
CA GLU A 180 -6.24 20.21 -7.59
C GLU A 180 -6.98 18.92 -7.99
N SER A 181 -6.56 17.76 -7.49
CA SER A 181 -7.17 16.46 -7.84
C SER A 181 -8.36 16.03 -6.98
N ASN A 182 -8.74 16.82 -5.97
CA ASN A 182 -9.91 16.58 -5.11
C ASN A 182 -11.21 17.21 -5.65
N GLN A 183 -11.46 17.13 -6.96
CA GLN A 183 -12.83 17.37 -7.44
C GLN A 183 -13.67 16.14 -7.14
N VAL A 184 -14.38 16.22 -6.02
CA VAL A 184 -15.53 15.39 -5.68
C VAL A 184 -16.54 15.52 -6.82
N TYR A 185 -16.64 14.50 -7.66
CA TYR A 185 -17.80 14.34 -8.54
C TYR A 185 -18.71 13.29 -7.92
N ASP A 186 -19.47 13.72 -6.91
CA ASP A 186 -20.75 13.09 -6.62
C ASP A 186 -21.76 13.67 -7.61
N GLU A 187 -22.03 12.90 -8.68
CA GLU A 187 -23.31 12.72 -9.39
C GLU A 187 -23.20 11.56 -10.41
#